data_AF-A0A2V9KCV2-F1
#
_entry.id   AF-A0A2V9KCV2-F1
#
_cell.length_a   1.000
_cell.length_b   1.000
_cell.length_c   1.000
_cell.angle_alpha   90.00
_cell.angle_beta   90.00
_cell.angle_gamma   90.00
#
_symmetry.space_group_name_H-M   'P 1'
#
loop_
_entity.id
_entity.type
_entity.pdbx_description
1 polymer ?
#
loop_
_entity_poly.entity_id
_entity_poly.type
_entity_poly.pdbx_seq_one_letter_code
_entity_poly.pdbx_strand_id
1 'polypeptide(L)'
;MIGAALSSSRKRMPDPSCGKNSGVAHFDRPSLPKHGRPRRSTGSSNSARASCSGIFDASAIGNAFSRHIEHQADQYGLEVTHGLTPDSSQVAALAFNLLGDVNLGDPEPNPVDVFLFYDHPPVPDRVQFALTYDPWSRGQSGQFVK
;
A
#
# COMPACT_ATOMS: atom_id res chain seq x y z
N MET A 1 -26.67 -42.33 -1.46
CA MET A 1 -27.68 -41.26 -1.35
C MET A 1 -27.81 -40.89 0.11
N ILE A 2 -27.56 -39.63 0.46
CA ILE A 2 -28.19 -38.80 1.52
C ILE A 2 -27.20 -37.66 1.78
N GLY A 3 -27.54 -36.49 1.23
CA GLY A 3 -26.78 -35.26 1.40
C GLY A 3 -27.19 -34.54 2.69
N ALA A 4 -26.24 -33.88 3.32
CA ALA A 4 -26.49 -32.94 4.40
C ALA A 4 -26.55 -31.52 3.82
N ALA A 5 -27.72 -30.90 3.90
CA ALA A 5 -27.95 -29.52 3.47
C ALA A 5 -27.59 -28.55 4.61
N LEU A 6 -26.56 -27.72 4.41
CA LEU A 6 -26.26 -26.58 5.28
C LEU A 6 -27.21 -25.42 4.96
N SER A 7 -28.12 -25.11 5.88
CA SER A 7 -29.01 -23.95 5.81
C SER A 7 -28.27 -22.68 6.25
N SER A 8 -27.74 -21.92 5.30
CA SER A 8 -27.14 -20.58 5.52
C SER A 8 -28.24 -19.51 5.62
N SER A 9 -28.57 -19.10 6.84
CA SER A 9 -29.54 -18.02 7.10
C SER A 9 -28.85 -16.66 6.95
N ARG A 10 -28.75 -16.14 5.73
CA ARG A 10 -28.33 -14.75 5.48
C ARG A 10 -29.52 -13.82 5.76
N LYS A 11 -29.42 -13.02 6.84
CA LYS A 11 -30.33 -11.90 7.08
C LYS A 11 -30.16 -10.87 5.97
N ARG A 12 -31.21 -10.64 5.18
CA ARG A 12 -31.32 -9.54 4.21
C ARG A 12 -31.44 -8.22 4.96
N MET A 13 -30.57 -7.26 4.64
CA MET A 13 -30.72 -5.86 5.05
C MET A 13 -31.83 -5.21 4.19
N PRO A 14 -32.65 -4.30 4.74
CA PRO A 14 -33.64 -3.55 3.97
C PRO A 14 -33.01 -2.37 3.19
N ASP A 15 -33.48 -2.17 1.96
CA ASP A 15 -33.12 -1.05 1.08
C ASP A 15 -33.58 0.31 1.64
N PRO A 16 -32.81 1.39 1.44
CA PRO A 16 -33.26 2.74 1.78
C PRO A 16 -34.25 3.25 0.74
N SER A 17 -35.52 3.34 1.11
CA SER A 17 -36.55 4.00 0.31
C SER A 17 -36.28 5.49 0.19
N CYS A 18 -36.07 5.97 -1.05
CA CYS A 18 -36.01 7.38 -1.42
C CYS A 18 -37.40 8.03 -1.20
N GLY A 19 -37.56 8.74 -0.08
CA GLY A 19 -38.72 9.58 0.20
C GLY A 19 -38.59 10.93 -0.51
N LYS A 20 -39.42 11.14 -1.54
CA LYS A 20 -39.65 12.44 -2.16
C LYS A 20 -40.60 13.26 -1.28
N ASN A 21 -40.11 14.33 -0.66
CA ASN A 21 -40.95 15.41 -0.14
C ASN A 21 -40.63 16.70 -0.91
N SER A 22 -41.49 17.03 -1.88
CA SER A 22 -41.53 18.31 -2.57
C SER A 22 -42.18 19.37 -1.68
N GLY A 23 -41.38 20.19 -1.02
CA GLY A 23 -41.82 21.41 -0.34
C GLY A 23 -41.10 22.62 -0.93
N VAL A 24 -41.63 23.18 -2.02
CA VAL A 24 -41.10 24.40 -2.63
C VAL A 24 -41.73 25.59 -1.88
N ALA A 25 -40.98 26.20 -0.96
CA ALA A 25 -41.28 27.53 -0.47
C ALA A 25 -40.59 28.54 -1.41
N HIS A 26 -41.38 29.26 -2.20
CA HIS A 26 -40.93 30.40 -2.98
C HIS A 26 -40.60 31.53 -2.01
N PHE A 27 -39.31 31.89 -1.93
CA PHE A 27 -38.84 33.06 -1.18
C PHE A 27 -38.25 34.04 -2.19
N ASP A 28 -38.91 35.18 -2.38
CA ASP A 28 -38.45 36.22 -3.31
C ASP A 28 -37.13 36.81 -2.81
N ARG A 29 -36.10 36.75 -3.66
CA ARG A 29 -34.78 37.35 -3.39
C ARG A 29 -34.81 38.84 -3.71
N PRO A 30 -34.37 39.72 -2.78
CA PRO A 30 -34.09 41.12 -3.13
C PRO A 30 -32.82 41.23 -3.97
N SER A 31 -32.85 42.08 -4.99
CA SER A 31 -31.71 42.38 -5.88
C SER A 31 -30.63 43.19 -5.15
N LEU A 32 -29.42 42.64 -5.07
CA LEU A 32 -28.24 43.33 -4.54
C LEU A 32 -27.66 44.36 -5.53
N PRO A 33 -27.15 45.51 -5.06
CA PRO A 33 -26.52 46.51 -5.93
C PRO A 33 -25.15 46.03 -6.42
N LYS A 34 -24.90 46.21 -7.73
CA LYS A 34 -23.66 45.83 -8.41
C LYS A 34 -22.57 46.87 -8.16
N HIS A 35 -21.77 46.70 -7.11
CA HIS A 35 -20.48 47.37 -6.99
C HIS A 35 -19.41 46.59 -7.76
N GLY A 36 -18.74 47.26 -8.70
CA GLY A 36 -17.73 46.69 -9.58
C GLY A 36 -16.53 46.14 -8.81
N ARG A 37 -16.05 44.96 -9.22
CA ARG A 37 -14.82 44.36 -8.66
C ARG A 37 -13.59 45.00 -9.29
N PRO A 38 -12.55 45.35 -8.52
CA PRO A 38 -11.31 45.87 -9.10
C PRO A 38 -10.56 44.77 -9.87
N ARG A 39 -10.00 45.13 -11.04
CA ARG A 39 -9.17 44.27 -11.89
C ARG A 39 -7.91 43.86 -11.14
N ARG A 40 -7.73 42.54 -10.96
CA ARG A 40 -6.49 41.93 -10.47
C ARG A 40 -5.37 42.17 -11.50
N SER A 41 -4.29 42.82 -11.08
CA SER A 41 -3.08 42.96 -11.90
C SER A 41 -2.43 41.59 -12.11
N THR A 42 -2.14 41.25 -13.36
CA THR A 42 -1.40 40.06 -13.74
C THR A 42 0.09 40.32 -13.52
N GLY A 43 0.60 39.97 -12.34
CA GLY A 43 2.04 39.90 -12.09
C GLY A 43 2.64 38.75 -12.89
N SER A 44 3.59 39.07 -13.78
CA SER A 44 4.44 38.15 -14.51
C SER A 44 5.22 37.28 -13.52
N SER A 45 4.84 36.00 -13.40
CA SER A 45 5.62 35.04 -12.62
C SER A 45 6.76 34.50 -13.49
N ASN A 46 7.99 34.71 -13.04
CA ASN A 46 9.15 34.05 -13.63
C ASN A 46 8.96 32.54 -13.44
N SER A 47 8.70 31.86 -14.55
CA SER A 47 8.58 30.41 -14.67
C SER A 47 9.79 29.74 -14.04
N ALA A 48 9.62 29.22 -12.82
CA ALA A 48 10.54 28.28 -12.22
C ALA A 48 10.60 27.05 -13.14
N ARG A 49 11.68 26.95 -13.93
CA ARG A 49 12.09 25.68 -14.52
C ARG A 49 12.52 24.78 -13.36
N ALA A 50 11.56 24.13 -12.73
CA ALA A 50 11.82 22.98 -11.87
C ALA A 50 12.46 21.91 -12.77
N SER A 51 13.78 21.80 -12.69
CA SER A 51 14.55 20.78 -13.40
C SER A 51 14.07 19.41 -12.93
N CYS A 52 13.39 18.68 -13.81
CA CYS A 52 12.83 17.36 -13.51
C CYS A 52 13.89 16.32 -13.14
N SER A 53 15.19 16.62 -13.32
CA SER A 53 16.29 15.71 -13.01
C SER A 53 16.45 15.44 -11.51
N GLY A 54 16.22 16.43 -10.65
CA GLY A 54 16.42 16.28 -9.20
C GLY A 54 15.41 15.35 -8.52
N ILE A 55 14.27 15.07 -9.16
CA ILE A 55 13.22 14.21 -8.61
C ILE A 55 13.59 12.72 -8.77
N PHE A 56 14.29 12.35 -9.85
CA PHE A 56 14.66 10.95 -10.13
C PHE A 56 15.88 10.47 -9.32
N ASP A 57 16.87 11.34 -9.08
CA ASP A 57 18.07 10.94 -8.34
C ASP A 57 17.81 10.79 -6.84
N ALA A 58 17.05 11.73 -6.25
CA ALA A 58 16.67 11.66 -4.84
C ALA A 58 15.74 10.47 -4.56
N SER A 59 14.87 10.10 -5.51
CA SER A 59 13.96 8.97 -5.34
C SER A 59 14.69 7.62 -5.39
N ALA A 60 15.65 7.41 -6.28
CA ALA A 60 16.39 6.15 -6.37
C ALA A 60 17.19 5.83 -5.08
N ILE A 61 17.83 6.84 -4.47
CA ILE A 61 18.54 6.67 -3.19
C ILE A 61 17.56 6.40 -2.05
N GLY A 62 16.46 7.15 -1.98
CA GLY A 62 15.41 6.94 -0.99
C GLY A 62 14.83 5.52 -1.08
N ASN A 63 14.58 5.05 -2.29
CA ASN A 63 14.11 3.69 -2.57
C ASN A 63 15.12 2.63 -2.12
N ALA A 64 16.42 2.82 -2.39
CA ALA A 64 17.45 1.90 -1.92
C ALA A 64 17.53 1.82 -0.38
N PHE A 65 17.43 2.96 0.31
CA PHE A 65 17.37 2.98 1.77
C PHE A 65 16.10 2.30 2.30
N SER A 66 14.96 2.56 1.68
CA SER A 66 13.69 1.92 2.03
C SER A 66 13.78 0.40 1.88
N ARG A 67 14.34 -0.11 0.78
CA ARG A 67 14.59 -1.55 0.58
C ARG A 67 15.50 -2.16 1.66
N HIS A 68 16.51 -1.42 2.12
CA HIS A 68 17.37 -1.87 3.22
C HIS A 68 16.58 -2.00 4.53
N ILE A 69 15.73 -1.03 4.85
CA ILE A 69 14.88 -1.08 6.06
C ILE A 69 13.87 -2.23 5.97
N GLU A 70 13.22 -2.43 4.82
CA GLU A 70 12.32 -3.56 4.59
C GLU A 70 13.03 -4.91 4.80
N HIS A 71 14.27 -5.05 4.34
CA HIS A 71 15.04 -6.27 4.58
C HIS A 71 15.31 -6.52 6.06
N GLN A 72 15.68 -5.48 6.82
CA GLN A 72 15.85 -5.60 8.28
C GLN A 72 14.51 -5.92 8.97
N ALA A 73 13.39 -5.39 8.45
CA ALA A 73 12.05 -5.68 8.97
C ALA A 73 11.64 -7.14 8.71
N ASP A 74 11.89 -7.67 7.52
CA ASP A 74 11.66 -9.08 7.17
C ASP A 74 12.49 -9.99 8.08
N GLN A 75 13.76 -9.64 8.30
CA GLN A 75 14.65 -10.36 9.19
C GLN A 75 14.10 -10.39 10.62
N TYR A 76 13.73 -9.23 11.17
CA TYR A 76 13.12 -9.13 12.49
C TYR A 76 11.83 -9.96 12.59
N GLY A 77 10.98 -9.92 11.56
CA GLY A 77 9.74 -10.71 11.49
C GLY A 77 9.98 -12.22 11.57
N LEU A 78 11.01 -12.71 10.87
CA LEU A 78 11.41 -14.12 10.94
C LEU A 78 11.98 -14.48 12.31
N GLU A 79 12.81 -13.61 12.88
CA GLU A 79 13.43 -13.83 14.19
C GLU A 79 12.41 -13.82 15.33
N VAL A 80 11.43 -12.91 15.33
CA VAL A 80 10.41 -12.83 16.40
C VAL A 80 9.41 -13.98 16.34
N THR A 81 9.12 -14.49 15.15
CA THR A 81 8.20 -15.62 14.97
C THR A 81 8.87 -16.98 15.12
N HIS A 82 10.21 -17.01 15.12
CA HIS A 82 10.99 -18.22 15.29
C HIS A 82 10.66 -18.92 16.62
N GLY A 83 10.35 -20.22 16.55
CA GLY A 83 9.94 -21.01 17.72
C GLY A 83 8.53 -20.74 18.25
N LEU A 84 7.85 -19.67 17.80
CA LEU A 84 6.46 -19.39 18.14
C LEU A 84 5.48 -20.07 17.18
N THR A 85 5.82 -20.04 15.89
CA THR A 85 5.02 -20.67 14.82
C THR A 85 5.83 -21.84 14.24
N PRO A 86 5.23 -23.04 14.10
CA PRO A 86 5.87 -24.12 13.36
C PRO A 86 6.23 -23.67 11.94
N ASP A 87 7.45 -23.99 11.50
CA ASP A 87 7.96 -23.64 10.16
C ASP A 87 7.79 -22.15 9.81
N SER A 88 8.13 -21.25 10.74
CA SER A 88 7.92 -19.79 10.61
C SER A 88 8.43 -19.22 9.27
N SER A 89 9.57 -19.68 8.77
CA SER A 89 10.11 -19.34 7.45
C SER A 89 9.16 -19.66 6.30
N GLN A 90 8.52 -20.83 6.31
CA GLN A 90 7.57 -21.22 5.28
C GLN A 90 6.26 -20.46 5.37
N VAL A 91 5.80 -20.18 6.60
CA VAL A 91 4.61 -19.35 6.81
C VAL A 91 4.83 -17.93 6.29
N ALA A 92 6.02 -17.33 6.53
CA ALA A 92 6.36 -16.01 6.00
C ALA A 92 6.46 -16.01 4.47
N ALA A 93 7.13 -17.01 3.88
CA ALA A 93 7.21 -17.17 2.43
C ALA A 93 5.82 -17.30 1.79
N LEU A 94 4.93 -18.09 2.39
CA LEU A 94 3.54 -18.20 1.95
C LEU A 94 2.81 -16.86 2.06
N ALA A 95 2.98 -16.13 3.17
CA ALA A 95 2.36 -14.82 3.35
C ALA A 95 2.79 -13.81 2.28
N PHE A 96 4.08 -13.77 1.90
CA PHE A 96 4.56 -12.93 0.81
C PHE A 96 3.99 -13.35 -0.55
N ASN A 97 3.92 -14.65 -0.84
CA ASN A 97 3.30 -15.12 -2.08
C ASN A 97 1.82 -14.70 -2.16
N LEU A 98 1.04 -14.90 -1.09
CA LEU A 98 -0.34 -14.44 -1.05
C LEU A 98 -0.43 -12.91 -1.23
N LEU A 99 0.48 -12.15 -0.62
CA LEU A 99 0.53 -10.70 -0.81
C LEU A 99 0.74 -10.32 -2.28
N GLY A 100 1.67 -10.99 -2.96
CA GLY A 100 1.90 -10.82 -4.39
C GLY A 100 0.65 -11.12 -5.22
N ASP A 101 0.01 -12.26 -4.96
CA ASP A 101 -1.18 -12.72 -5.67
C ASP A 101 -2.36 -11.76 -5.50
N VAL A 102 -2.67 -11.34 -4.26
CA VAL A 102 -3.83 -10.46 -4.00
C VAL A 102 -3.62 -9.05 -4.53
N ASN A 103 -2.37 -8.59 -4.58
CA ASN A 103 -2.02 -7.25 -5.06
C ASN A 103 -1.69 -7.23 -6.56
N LEU A 104 -1.78 -8.37 -7.24
CA LEU A 104 -1.42 -8.56 -8.66
C LEU A 104 0.00 -8.06 -8.95
N GLY A 105 0.93 -8.36 -8.04
CA GLY A 105 2.35 -8.02 -8.19
C GLY A 105 2.97 -8.73 -9.38
N ASP A 106 3.90 -8.05 -10.06
CA ASP A 106 4.68 -8.67 -11.12
C ASP A 106 5.56 -9.77 -10.52
N PRO A 107 5.42 -11.04 -10.94
CA PRO A 107 6.25 -12.13 -10.43
C PRO A 107 7.70 -12.05 -10.93
N GLU A 108 7.98 -11.30 -12.00
CA GLU A 108 9.32 -11.17 -12.59
C GLU A 108 9.61 -9.72 -13.02
N PRO A 109 9.68 -8.78 -12.05
CA PRO A 109 9.84 -7.37 -12.38
C PRO A 109 11.22 -7.09 -12.99
N ASN A 110 11.25 -6.16 -13.96
CA ASN A 110 12.49 -5.76 -14.59
C ASN A 110 13.46 -5.14 -13.55
N PRO A 111 14.74 -5.59 -13.47
CA PRO A 111 15.69 -5.08 -12.48
C PRO A 111 15.92 -3.56 -12.52
N VAL A 112 15.81 -2.93 -13.69
CA VAL A 112 15.95 -1.48 -13.84
C VAL A 112 14.76 -0.76 -13.21
N ASP A 113 13.55 -1.29 -13.37
CA ASP A 113 12.34 -0.73 -12.76
C ASP A 113 12.38 -0.88 -11.24
N VAL A 114 12.85 -2.03 -10.74
CA VAL A 114 13.08 -2.25 -9.30
C VAL A 114 14.08 -1.23 -8.76
N PHE A 115 15.21 -1.05 -9.44
CA PHE A 115 16.24 -0.13 -8.99
C PHE A 115 15.71 1.30 -8.87
N LEU A 116 15.03 1.80 -9.92
CA LEU A 116 14.59 3.18 -10.02
C LEU A 116 13.32 3.47 -9.20
N PHE A 117 12.35 2.58 -9.19
CA PHE A 117 10.98 2.91 -8.77
C PHE A 117 10.47 2.14 -7.56
N TYR A 118 11.02 0.97 -7.23
CA TYR A 118 10.50 0.17 -6.12
C TYR A 118 11.05 0.66 -4.78
N ASP A 119 10.17 1.06 -3.87
CA ASP A 119 10.53 1.41 -2.49
C ASP A 119 10.69 0.18 -1.56
N HIS A 120 10.31 -1.01 -2.02
CA HIS A 120 10.46 -2.28 -1.31
C HIS A 120 11.02 -3.38 -2.24
N PRO A 121 11.67 -4.44 -1.71
CA PRO A 121 12.13 -5.54 -2.54
C PRO A 121 10.94 -6.24 -3.23
N PRO A 122 11.13 -6.74 -4.46
CA PRO A 122 10.16 -7.61 -5.11
C PRO A 122 9.70 -8.76 -4.21
N VAL A 123 8.43 -9.15 -4.34
CA VAL A 123 7.87 -10.28 -3.58
C VAL A 123 8.72 -11.55 -3.71
N PRO A 124 9.20 -11.97 -4.91
CA PRO A 124 10.06 -13.14 -5.03
C PRO A 124 11.33 -13.10 -4.18
N ASP A 125 11.96 -11.92 -4.07
CA ASP A 125 13.18 -11.74 -3.28
C ASP A 125 12.89 -11.90 -1.78
N ARG A 126 11.74 -11.40 -1.31
CA ARG A 126 11.30 -11.55 0.10
C ARG A 126 10.93 -12.99 0.43
N VAL A 127 10.27 -13.69 -0.49
CA VAL A 127 9.98 -15.13 -0.39
C VAL A 127 11.28 -15.91 -0.28
N GLN A 128 12.23 -15.68 -1.20
CA GLN A 128 13.51 -16.36 -1.20
C GLN A 128 14.30 -16.08 0.08
N PHE A 129 14.28 -14.83 0.56
CA PHE A 129 14.91 -14.47 1.82
C PHE A 129 14.28 -15.24 3.00
N ALA A 130 12.95 -15.26 3.11
CA ALA A 130 12.25 -16.00 4.16
C ALA A 130 12.62 -17.49 4.19
N LEU A 131 12.77 -18.11 3.02
CA LEU A 131 13.14 -19.52 2.87
C LEU A 131 14.60 -19.84 3.18
N THR A 132 15.49 -18.86 3.04
CA THR A 132 16.95 -19.07 3.18
C THR A 132 17.54 -18.50 4.46
N TYR A 133 16.80 -17.62 5.14
CA TYR A 133 17.20 -17.05 6.41
C TYR A 133 17.04 -18.06 7.55
N ASP A 134 18.14 -18.69 7.93
CA ASP A 134 18.21 -19.60 9.09
C ASP A 134 19.59 -19.51 9.78
N PRO A 135 19.82 -18.49 10.63
CA PRO A 135 21.04 -18.42 11.44
C PRO A 135 21.15 -19.56 12.47
N TRP A 136 20.02 -20.11 12.94
CA TRP A 136 19.99 -21.11 14.01
C TRP A 136 20.51 -22.47 13.56
N SER A 137 20.36 -22.84 12.27
CA SER A 137 21.02 -24.01 11.68
C SER A 137 22.53 -24.03 11.86
N ARG A 138 23.15 -22.84 12.03
CA ARG A 138 24.59 -22.65 12.25
C ARG A 138 24.93 -22.37 13.72
N GLY A 139 23.98 -22.53 14.62
CA GLY A 139 24.13 -22.23 16.05
C GLY A 139 24.28 -20.73 16.36
N GLN A 140 23.89 -19.84 15.44
CA GLN A 140 23.91 -18.40 15.65
C GLN A 140 22.55 -17.92 16.20
N SER A 141 22.53 -16.80 16.91
CA SER A 141 21.28 -16.14 17.32
C SER A 141 20.77 -15.20 16.22
N GLY A 142 19.51 -14.78 16.34
CA GLY A 142 19.00 -13.63 15.59
C GLY A 142 19.81 -12.37 15.89
N GLN A 143 19.82 -11.44 14.94
CA GLN A 143 20.48 -10.14 15.07
C GLN A 143 19.68 -9.20 15.98
N PHE A 144 18.35 -9.26 15.90
CA PHE A 144 17.40 -8.38 16.57
C PHE A 144 16.73 -9.04 17.76
N VAL A 145 16.44 -10.34 17.68
CA VAL A 145 15.84 -11.14 18.75
C VAL A 145 16.87 -12.17 19.23
N LYS A 146 17.19 -12.11 20.53
CA LYS A 146 18.21 -12.94 21.18
C LYS A 146 17.60 -13.99 22.09
#